data_AF-A0A851GIP5-F1
#
_entry.id   AF-A0A851GIP5-F1
#
_cell.length_a   1.000
_cell.length_b   1.000
_cell.length_c   1.000
_cell.angle_alpha   90.00
_cell.angle_beta   90.00
_cell.angle_gamma   90.00
#
_symmetry.space_group_name_H-M   'P 1'
#
loop_
_entity.id
_entity.type
_entity.pdbx_description
1 polymer ?
#
loop_
_entity_poly.entity_id
_entity_poly.type
_entity_poly.pdbx_seq_one_letter_code
_entity_poly.pdbx_strand_id
1 'polypeptide(L)'
;MTASTNIQPFIDALSSDWEQALQHDEWFFSSLIEGTTSELSPHEAFDAIDELVALLISQRDSTLIYYCGVFLISLIRLSDTSEVPVVLRSSWDSVVSILDDSPDILQQLQEWYRRP
;
A
#
# COMPACT_ATOMS: atom_id res chain seq x y z
N MET A 1 0.69 -11.23 -19.93
CA MET A 1 0.49 -9.81 -19.58
C MET A 1 1.43 -9.55 -18.43
N THR A 2 2.56 -8.90 -18.70
CA THR A 2 3.47 -8.47 -17.64
C THR A 2 2.74 -7.36 -16.90
N ALA A 3 2.34 -7.62 -15.64
CA ALA A 3 1.85 -6.57 -14.78
C ALA A 3 2.93 -5.48 -14.74
N SER A 4 2.56 -4.24 -15.02
CA SER A 4 3.46 -3.12 -14.78
C SER A 4 3.67 -3.07 -13.28
N THR A 5 4.85 -3.47 -12.82
CA THR A 5 5.13 -3.49 -11.40
C THR A 5 5.44 -2.07 -10.92
N ASN A 6 4.42 -1.21 -10.91
CA ASN A 6 4.50 0.20 -10.52
C ASN A 6 5.01 0.37 -9.08
N ILE A 7 4.99 -0.73 -8.30
CA ILE A 7 5.46 -0.79 -6.92
C ILE A 7 6.63 -1.77 -6.71
N GLN A 8 7.31 -2.23 -7.78
CA GLN A 8 8.45 -3.16 -7.67
C GLN A 8 9.50 -2.73 -6.66
N PRO A 9 9.92 -1.45 -6.59
CA PRO A 9 10.93 -1.04 -5.63
C PRO A 9 10.53 -1.36 -4.18
N PHE A 10 9.25 -1.21 -3.87
CA PHE A 10 8.69 -1.55 -2.56
C PHE A 10 8.64 -3.07 -2.34
N ILE A 11 8.21 -3.85 -3.34
CA ILE A 11 8.20 -5.33 -3.26
C ILE A 11 9.61 -5.88 -3.04
N ASP A 12 10.59 -5.35 -3.76
CA ASP A 12 11.98 -5.73 -3.65
C ASP A 12 12.53 -5.41 -2.25
N ALA A 13 12.17 -4.25 -1.71
CA ALA A 13 12.52 -3.87 -0.35
C ALA A 13 11.96 -4.84 0.69
N LEU A 14 10.69 -5.25 0.59
CA LEU A 14 10.09 -6.24 1.50
C LEU A 14 10.77 -7.61 1.44
N SER A 15 11.33 -7.97 0.28
CA SER A 15 12.02 -9.24 0.06
C SER A 15 13.51 -9.19 0.44
N SER A 16 14.01 -8.01 0.82
CA SER A 16 15.39 -7.77 1.23
C SER A 16 15.57 -7.88 2.75
N ASP A 17 16.79 -7.61 3.24
CA ASP A 17 17.05 -7.41 4.67
C ASP A 17 16.52 -6.03 5.12
N TRP A 18 15.19 -5.90 5.11
CA TRP A 18 14.50 -4.66 5.41
C TRP A 18 14.71 -4.23 6.87
N GLU A 19 14.92 -5.16 7.79
CA GLU A 19 15.21 -4.86 9.19
C GLU A 19 16.54 -4.12 9.31
N GLN A 20 17.59 -4.61 8.63
CA GLN A 20 18.88 -3.93 8.60
C GLN A 20 18.78 -2.57 7.89
N ALA A 21 18.02 -2.49 6.79
CA ALA A 21 17.81 -1.22 6.08
C ALA A 21 17.15 -0.18 7.00
N LEU A 22 16.10 -0.58 7.74
CA LEU A 22 15.38 0.29 8.66
C LEU A 22 16.24 0.70 9.87
N GLN A 23 17.11 -0.17 10.36
CA GLN A 23 18.08 0.16 11.41
C GLN A 23 19.11 1.18 10.94
N HIS A 24 19.50 1.13 9.67
CA HIS A 24 20.46 2.09 9.11
C HIS A 24 19.81 3.43 8.78
N ASP A 25 18.58 3.38 8.27
CA ASP A 25 17.78 4.53 7.86
C ASP A 25 16.33 4.35 8.33
N GLU A 26 15.98 5.04 9.41
CA GLU A 26 14.62 5.03 9.98
C GLU A 26 13.55 5.53 8.98
N TRP A 27 13.96 6.25 7.94
CA TRP A 27 13.10 6.78 6.88
C TRP A 27 13.07 5.92 5.63
N PHE A 28 13.69 4.72 5.66
CA PHE A 28 13.85 3.86 4.49
C PHE A 28 12.54 3.63 3.72
N PHE A 29 11.51 3.11 4.38
CA PHE A 29 10.22 2.85 3.72
C PHE A 29 9.47 4.13 3.36
N SER A 30 9.52 5.18 4.19
CA SER A 30 8.86 6.44 3.89
C SER A 30 9.43 7.10 2.63
N SER A 31 10.76 7.13 2.52
CA SER A 31 11.47 7.67 1.35
C SER A 31 11.20 6.84 0.10
N LEU A 32 11.12 5.51 0.26
CA LEU A 32 10.79 4.59 -0.84
C LEU A 32 9.36 4.81 -1.36
N ILE A 33 8.40 4.96 -0.46
CA ILE A 33 7.00 5.24 -0.82
C ILE A 33 6.89 6.60 -1.52
N GLU A 34 7.52 7.64 -0.97
CA GLU A 34 7.51 8.98 -1.58
C GLU A 34 8.17 8.96 -2.97
N GLY A 35 9.36 8.36 -3.09
CA GLY A 35 10.05 8.21 -4.37
C GLY A 35 9.20 7.48 -5.40
N THR A 36 8.65 6.33 -5.02
CA THR A 36 7.80 5.53 -5.92
C THR A 36 6.56 6.31 -6.34
N THR A 37 5.84 6.93 -5.41
CA THR A 37 4.61 7.68 -5.73
C THR A 37 4.86 8.94 -6.53
N SER A 38 6.02 9.58 -6.38
CA SER A 38 6.38 10.78 -7.16
C SER A 38 6.55 10.53 -8.66
N GLU A 39 6.77 9.26 -9.05
CA GLU A 39 6.97 8.85 -10.44
C GLU A 39 5.69 8.35 -11.12
N LEU A 40 4.61 8.11 -10.34
CA LEU A 40 3.36 7.56 -10.87
C LEU A 40 2.38 8.64 -11.31
N SER A 41 1.71 8.41 -12.43
CA SER A 41 0.47 9.11 -12.77
C SER A 41 -0.71 8.63 -11.92
N PRO A 42 -1.82 9.40 -11.83
CA PRO A 42 -3.03 8.96 -11.12
C PRO A 42 -3.57 7.60 -11.61
N HIS A 43 -3.51 7.34 -12.93
CA HIS A 43 -3.95 6.06 -13.49
C HIS A 43 -3.04 4.91 -13.04
N GLU A 44 -1.72 5.09 -13.08
CA GLU A 44 -0.77 4.06 -12.63
C GLU A 44 -0.87 3.82 -11.12
N ALA A 45 -1.17 4.86 -10.35
CA ALA A 45 -1.45 4.75 -8.92
C ALA A 45 -2.72 3.93 -8.65
N PHE A 46 -3.79 4.17 -9.43
CA PHE A 46 -5.02 3.37 -9.33
C PHE A 46 -4.77 1.89 -9.64
N ASP A 47 -4.06 1.60 -10.74
CA ASP A 47 -3.73 0.22 -11.14
C ASP A 47 -2.88 -0.51 -10.08
N ALA A 48 -1.99 0.22 -9.40
CA ALA A 48 -1.11 -0.31 -8.37
C ALA A 48 -1.83 -0.71 -7.07
N ILE A 49 -3.03 -0.17 -6.80
CA ILE A 49 -3.75 -0.44 -5.55
C ILE A 49 -4.06 -1.93 -5.42
N ASP A 50 -4.55 -2.58 -6.49
CA ASP A 50 -4.92 -4.00 -6.42
C ASP A 50 -3.70 -4.91 -6.19
N GLU A 51 -2.54 -4.54 -6.76
CA GLU A 51 -1.27 -5.24 -6.51
C GLU A 51 -0.84 -5.08 -5.05
N LEU A 52 -0.89 -3.86 -4.51
CA LEU A 52 -0.52 -3.59 -3.13
C LEU A 52 -1.48 -4.24 -2.14
N VAL A 53 -2.78 -4.33 -2.43
CA VAL A 53 -3.76 -5.02 -1.58
C VAL A 53 -3.43 -6.51 -1.48
N ALA A 54 -3.09 -7.16 -2.59
CA ALA A 54 -2.67 -8.55 -2.57
C ALA A 54 -1.40 -8.74 -1.72
N LEU A 55 -0.45 -7.81 -1.83
CA LEU A 55 0.76 -7.81 -1.02
C LEU A 55 0.47 -7.63 0.47
N LEU A 56 -0.37 -6.64 0.84
CA LEU A 56 -0.80 -6.35 2.20
C LEU A 56 -1.41 -7.59 2.87
N ILE A 57 -2.31 -8.28 2.16
CA ILE A 57 -3.00 -9.48 2.68
C ILE A 57 -2.05 -10.65 2.91
N SER A 58 -0.92 -10.69 2.19
CA SER A 58 0.10 -11.71 2.38
C SER A 58 1.03 -11.45 3.57
N GLN A 59 1.06 -10.22 4.10
CA GLN A 59 1.98 -9.84 5.19
C GLN A 59 1.54 -10.43 6.53
N ARG A 60 2.53 -10.78 7.35
CA ARG A 60 2.33 -11.25 8.74
C ARG A 60 3.06 -10.40 9.78
N ASP A 61 4.05 -9.64 9.33
CA ASP A 61 4.82 -8.75 10.19
C ASP A 61 4.07 -7.42 10.34
N SER A 62 3.88 -6.96 11.57
CA SER A 62 3.13 -5.73 11.87
C SER A 62 3.78 -4.48 11.27
N THR A 63 5.11 -4.44 11.18
CA THR A 63 5.85 -3.33 10.57
C THR A 63 5.58 -3.27 9.07
N LEU A 64 5.64 -4.43 8.41
CA LEU A 64 5.37 -4.51 6.97
C LEU A 64 3.90 -4.23 6.65
N ILE A 65 2.97 -4.72 7.47
CA ILE A 65 1.54 -4.39 7.38
C ILE A 65 1.34 -2.88 7.47
N TYR A 66 1.96 -2.23 8.46
CA TYR A 66 1.89 -0.78 8.63
C TYR A 66 2.37 -0.03 7.39
N TYR A 67 3.57 -0.34 6.87
CA TYR A 67 4.09 0.35 5.68
C TYR A 67 3.33 0.03 4.40
N CYS A 68 2.80 -1.18 4.24
CA CYS A 68 1.87 -1.49 3.15
C CYS A 68 0.59 -0.64 3.26
N GLY A 69 0.06 -0.46 4.47
CA GLY A 69 -1.09 0.42 4.73
C GLY A 69 -0.80 1.88 4.41
N VAL A 70 0.36 2.40 4.82
CA VAL A 70 0.80 3.77 4.48
C VAL A 70 0.87 3.95 2.97
N PHE A 71 1.49 3.00 2.27
CA PHE A 71 1.61 3.07 0.82
C PHE A 71 0.24 2.99 0.14
N LEU A 72 -0.68 2.18 0.66
CA LEU A 72 -2.04 2.07 0.15
C LEU A 72 -2.77 3.40 0.19
N ILE A 73 -2.68 4.13 1.31
CA ILE A 73 -3.27 5.47 1.44
C ILE A 73 -2.63 6.45 0.45
N SER A 74 -1.31 6.40 0.25
CA SER A 74 -0.63 7.26 -0.73
C SER A 74 -1.11 6.99 -2.15
N LEU A 75 -1.25 5.73 -2.56
CA LEU A 75 -1.79 5.37 -3.87
C LEU A 75 -3.25 5.80 -4.05
N ILE A 76 -4.09 5.56 -3.05
CA ILE A 76 -5.51 5.97 -3.06
C ILE A 76 -5.63 7.49 -3.28
N ARG A 77 -4.87 8.29 -2.51
CA ARG A 77 -4.88 9.74 -2.66
C ARG A 77 -4.37 10.20 -4.02
N LEU A 78 -3.30 9.57 -4.51
CA LEU A 78 -2.70 9.91 -5.80
C LEU A 78 -3.60 9.54 -6.98
N SER A 79 -4.41 8.47 -6.85
CA SER A 79 -5.32 8.02 -7.90
C SER A 79 -6.41 9.05 -8.25
N ASP A 80 -6.69 10.00 -7.35
CA ASP A 80 -7.67 11.09 -7.51
C ASP A 80 -9.05 10.60 -7.98
N THR A 81 -9.46 9.42 -7.50
CA THR A 81 -10.76 8.83 -7.82
C THR A 81 -11.42 8.19 -6.60
N SER A 82 -12.75 8.24 -6.58
CA SER A 82 -13.57 7.49 -5.62
C SER A 82 -13.93 6.08 -6.11
N GLU A 83 -13.50 5.71 -7.31
CA GLU A 83 -13.66 4.35 -7.79
C GLU A 83 -12.87 3.37 -6.91
N VAL A 84 -13.48 2.26 -6.55
CA VAL A 84 -12.86 1.25 -5.69
C VAL A 84 -12.26 0.16 -6.58
N PRO A 85 -10.94 -0.08 -6.50
CA PRO A 85 -10.27 -1.17 -7.22
C PRO A 85 -10.89 -2.55 -6.94
N VAL A 86 -10.81 -3.46 -7.91
CA VAL A 86 -11.59 -4.70 -7.93
C VAL A 86 -11.12 -5.66 -6.84
N VAL A 87 -9.80 -5.80 -6.66
CA VAL A 87 -9.22 -6.65 -5.60
C VAL A 87 -9.48 -6.02 -4.24
N LEU A 88 -9.33 -4.69 -4.10
CA LEU A 88 -9.69 -4.00 -2.86
C LEU A 88 -11.15 -4.23 -2.46
N ARG A 89 -12.08 -4.09 -3.40
CA ARG A 89 -13.51 -4.32 -3.16
C ARG A 89 -13.80 -5.74 -2.70
N SER A 90 -13.24 -6.73 -3.40
CA SER A 90 -13.47 -8.15 -3.08
C SER A 90 -12.78 -8.61 -1.80
N SER A 91 -11.73 -7.90 -1.37
CA SER A 91 -10.95 -8.23 -0.17
C SER A 91 -11.18 -7.25 0.99
N TRP A 92 -12.23 -6.41 0.91
CA TRP A 92 -12.45 -5.29 1.83
C TRP A 92 -12.41 -5.71 3.30
N ASP A 93 -13.17 -6.72 3.68
CA ASP A 93 -13.25 -7.18 5.08
C ASP A 93 -11.90 -7.73 5.58
N SER A 94 -11.11 -8.36 4.70
CA SER A 94 -9.76 -8.83 5.03
C SER A 94 -8.80 -7.67 5.26
N VAL A 95 -8.83 -6.66 4.38
CA VAL A 95 -8.01 -5.45 4.52
C VAL A 95 -8.36 -4.71 5.81
N VAL A 96 -9.65 -4.53 6.10
CA VAL A 96 -10.13 -3.92 7.35
C VAL A 96 -9.61 -4.68 8.57
N SER A 97 -9.71 -6.02 8.55
CA SER A 97 -9.24 -6.84 9.68
C SER A 97 -7.73 -6.79 9.88
N ILE A 98 -6.94 -6.69 8.81
CA ILE A 98 -5.47 -6.62 8.89
C ILE A 98 -5.01 -5.24 9.40
N LEU A 99 -5.74 -4.18 9.05
CA LEU A 99 -5.42 -2.82 9.45
C LEU A 99 -6.03 -2.41 10.80
N ASP A 100 -6.64 -3.33 11.55
CA ASP A 100 -7.27 -3.03 12.86
C ASP A 100 -6.25 -2.49 13.88
N ASP A 101 -5.00 -2.96 13.81
CA ASP A 101 -3.88 -2.48 14.62
C ASP A 101 -3.30 -1.12 14.14
N SER A 102 -3.82 -0.55 13.05
CA SER A 102 -3.41 0.75 12.47
C SER A 102 -4.64 1.64 12.23
N PRO A 103 -5.27 2.14 13.31
CA PRO A 103 -6.59 2.78 13.23
C PRO A 103 -6.62 4.06 12.39
N ASP A 104 -5.50 4.79 12.33
CA ASP A 104 -5.35 5.99 11.51
C ASP A 104 -5.34 5.67 10.00
N ILE A 105 -4.72 4.56 9.60
CA ILE A 105 -4.75 4.07 8.21
C ILE A 105 -6.15 3.57 7.87
N LEU A 106 -6.72 2.76 8.75
CA LEU A 106 -8.06 2.20 8.57
C LEU A 106 -9.13 3.30 8.44
N GLN A 107 -9.06 4.33 9.28
CA GLN A 107 -9.97 5.48 9.20
C GLN A 107 -9.88 6.15 7.82
N GLN A 108 -8.67 6.43 7.32
CA GLN A 108 -8.50 7.10 6.04
C GLN A 108 -9.05 6.26 4.87
N LEU A 109 -8.83 4.95 4.88
CA LEU A 109 -9.38 4.03 3.90
C LEU A 109 -10.93 4.07 3.89
N GLN A 110 -11.53 4.02 5.09
CA GLN A 110 -12.98 4.03 5.25
C GLN A 110 -13.61 5.39 4.91
N GLU A 111 -12.92 6.49 5.20
CA GLU A 111 -13.38 7.84 4.85
C GLU A 111 -13.39 8.06 3.33
N TRP A 112 -12.38 7.55 2.62
CA TRP A 112 -12.26 7.70 1.18
C TRP A 112 -13.31 6.89 0.41
N TYR A 113 -13.43 5.59 0.70
CA TYR A 113 -14.30 4.69 -0.07
C TYR A 113 -15.66 4.38 0.57
N ARG A 114 -15.90 4.80 1.82
CA ARG A 114 -17.16 4.62 2.56
C ARG A 114 -17.83 3.26 2.33
N ARG A 115 -17.34 2.20 2.98
CA ARG A 115 -17.82 0.80 2.87
C ARG A 115 -18.45 0.48 1.49
N PRO A 116 -17.61 0.18 0.49
CA PRO A 116 -17.99 0.14 -0.92
C PRO A 116 -18.93 -1.01 -1.33
#